data_AF-A0A7J6ULZ9-F1
#
_entry.id   AF-A0A7J6ULZ9-F1
#
_cell.length_a   1.000
_cell.length_b   1.000
_cell.length_c   1.000
_cell.angle_alpha   90.00
_cell.angle_beta   90.00
_cell.angle_gamma   90.00
#
_symmetry.space_group_name_H-M   'P 1'
#
loop_
_entity.id
_entity.type
_entity.pdbx_description
1 polymer ?
#
loop_
_entity_poly.entity_id
_entity_poly.type
_entity_poly.pdbx_seq_one_letter_code
_entity_poly.pdbx_strand_id
1 'polypeptide(L)'
;YQHLAGAFGGPKHYDPAGIKPAHYNMYITDYHVDAMLDCFTESCQEIDIDPDTIDDAVMVMNSVRSDITTGFALRRELAQKRDGQDGEDQLFSRLGGLEGVDEFVTRLYECVERDRRLNQFFTGAKLKAIKQAQTDFIIKTLGGPSDYSGRSLEEIHAVLAITDYHIDCFLQLVARALRDCGHDQETVDEALISAPDNDYDGDNQDGRVTGSPKMVMHGCTCLFIRDCTII
;
A
#
# COMPACT_ATOMS: atom_id res chain seq x y z
N TYR A 1 10.38 17.02 -13.70
CA TYR A 1 11.01 17.19 -15.03
C TYR A 1 12.52 17.41 -14.99
N GLN A 2 13.14 17.94 -13.92
CA GLN A 2 14.59 18.19 -13.89
C GLN A 2 15.45 16.92 -14.00
N HIS A 3 15.02 15.82 -13.39
CA HIS A 3 15.70 14.52 -13.49
C HIS A 3 15.74 14.00 -14.93
N LEU A 4 14.56 13.84 -15.54
CA LEU A 4 14.43 13.39 -16.94
C LEU A 4 15.12 14.35 -17.91
N ALA A 5 14.96 15.66 -17.72
CA ALA A 5 15.62 16.65 -18.57
C ALA A 5 17.14 16.52 -18.55
N GLY A 6 17.76 16.30 -17.40
CA GLY A 6 19.22 16.09 -17.32
C GLY A 6 19.66 14.74 -17.87
N ALA A 7 18.89 13.68 -17.63
CA ALA A 7 19.22 12.34 -18.06
C ALA A 7 19.12 12.16 -19.59
N PHE A 8 18.23 12.90 -20.25
CA PHE A 8 18.15 13.00 -21.72
C PHE A 8 19.08 14.07 -22.32
N GLY A 9 20.07 14.57 -21.56
CA GLY A 9 21.09 15.50 -22.06
C GLY A 9 20.66 16.98 -22.14
N GLY A 10 19.56 17.35 -21.50
CA GLY A 10 19.09 18.73 -21.37
C GLY A 10 19.85 19.56 -20.33
N PRO A 11 19.66 20.90 -20.32
CA PRO A 11 20.49 21.84 -19.58
C PRO A 11 20.27 21.87 -18.06
N LYS A 12 19.31 21.08 -17.55
CA LYS A 12 18.97 21.02 -16.13
C LYS A 12 19.45 19.70 -15.56
N HIS A 13 20.41 19.75 -14.65
CA HIS A 13 20.84 18.58 -13.90
C HIS A 13 20.10 18.53 -12.57
N TYR A 14 19.52 17.37 -12.26
CA TYR A 14 19.02 17.06 -10.94
C TYR A 14 20.16 16.44 -10.13
N ASP A 15 20.33 16.87 -8.88
CA ASP A 15 21.34 16.29 -7.98
C ASP A 15 20.86 14.90 -7.52
N PRO A 16 21.53 13.80 -7.91
CA PRO A 16 21.14 12.45 -7.49
C PRO A 16 21.10 12.29 -5.96
N ALA A 17 21.90 13.06 -5.22
CA ALA A 17 21.89 13.03 -3.76
C ALA A 17 20.56 13.50 -3.16
N GLY A 18 19.72 14.22 -3.91
CA GLY A 18 18.41 14.70 -3.48
C GLY A 18 17.27 13.68 -3.61
N ILE A 19 17.43 12.62 -4.41
CA ILE A 19 16.35 11.65 -4.67
C ILE A 19 15.99 10.91 -3.38
N LYS A 20 16.99 10.25 -2.78
CA LYS A 20 16.77 9.38 -1.63
C LYS A 20 16.18 10.12 -0.41
N PRO A 21 16.66 11.31 0.00
CA PRO A 21 16.04 12.06 1.10
C PRO A 21 14.60 12.51 0.81
N ALA A 22 14.31 12.90 -0.44
CA ALA A 22 12.98 13.37 -0.82
C ALA A 22 11.93 12.26 -0.78
N HIS A 23 12.33 11.04 -1.15
CA HIS A 23 11.45 9.88 -1.20
C HIS A 23 11.55 9.01 0.05
N TYR A 24 12.46 9.32 0.97
CA TYR A 24 12.69 8.54 2.18
C TYR A 24 11.35 8.31 2.89
N ASN A 25 10.66 9.35 3.35
CA ASN A 25 9.40 9.24 4.12
C ASN A 25 8.15 8.90 3.30
N MET A 26 8.29 8.52 2.03
CA MET A 26 7.15 8.16 1.18
C MET A 26 6.91 6.65 1.23
N TYR A 27 5.65 6.25 1.11
CA TYR A 27 5.27 4.85 0.92
C TYR A 27 5.31 4.54 -0.58
N ILE A 28 6.53 4.40 -1.11
CA ILE A 28 6.77 4.05 -2.52
C ILE A 28 7.37 2.65 -2.53
N THR A 29 6.62 1.72 -3.10
CA THR A 29 7.01 0.32 -3.29
C THR A 29 7.46 0.09 -4.74
N ASP A 30 8.03 -1.08 -5.02
CA ASP A 30 8.38 -1.45 -6.40
C ASP A 30 7.18 -1.42 -7.34
N TYR A 31 5.99 -1.78 -6.84
CA TYR A 31 4.73 -1.66 -7.57
C TYR A 31 4.46 -0.23 -8.05
N HIS A 32 4.66 0.77 -7.18
CA HIS A 32 4.45 2.17 -7.56
C HIS A 32 5.41 2.61 -8.66
N VAL A 33 6.64 2.09 -8.64
CA VAL A 33 7.63 2.37 -9.68
C VAL A 33 7.23 1.70 -10.99
N ASP A 34 6.79 0.44 -10.94
CA ASP A 34 6.32 -0.32 -12.11
C ASP A 34 5.11 0.36 -12.77
N ALA A 35 4.09 0.71 -11.99
CA ALA A 35 2.91 1.42 -12.48
C ALA A 35 3.26 2.78 -13.12
N MET A 36 4.27 3.49 -12.59
CA MET A 36 4.76 4.74 -13.18
C MET A 36 5.47 4.50 -14.51
N LEU A 37 6.32 3.48 -14.60
CA LEU A 37 7.02 3.10 -15.84
C LEU A 37 6.04 2.65 -16.92
N ASP A 38 5.00 1.90 -16.57
CA ASP A 38 3.95 1.47 -17.49
C ASP A 38 3.18 2.69 -18.04
N CYS A 39 2.74 3.59 -17.15
CA CYS A 39 2.04 4.82 -17.55
C CYS A 39 2.91 5.72 -18.45
N PHE A 40 4.22 5.81 -18.17
CA PHE A 40 5.15 6.51 -19.05
C PHE A 40 5.27 5.84 -20.42
N THR A 41 5.41 4.51 -20.44
CA THR A 41 5.52 3.73 -21.68
C THR A 41 4.29 3.92 -22.56
N GLU A 42 3.09 3.78 -21.98
CA GLU A 42 1.82 4.03 -22.68
C GLU A 42 1.76 5.47 -23.23
N SER A 43 2.11 6.46 -22.41
CA SER A 43 2.11 7.87 -22.83
C SER A 43 3.08 8.14 -23.98
N CYS A 44 4.24 7.51 -23.99
CA CYS A 44 5.22 7.64 -25.07
C CYS A 44 4.77 6.96 -26.37
N GLN A 45 4.09 5.80 -26.25
CA GLN A 45 3.49 5.11 -27.38
C GLN A 45 2.36 5.92 -28.03
N GLU A 46 1.54 6.61 -27.23
CA GLU A 46 0.46 7.48 -27.75
C GLU A 46 0.95 8.64 -28.62
N ILE A 47 2.18 9.10 -28.41
CA ILE A 47 2.79 10.18 -29.18
C ILE A 47 3.80 9.68 -30.23
N ASP A 48 3.76 8.38 -30.57
CA ASP A 48 4.61 7.72 -31.58
C ASP A 48 6.12 7.93 -31.36
N ILE A 49 6.57 7.89 -30.09
CA ILE A 49 8.02 7.81 -29.82
C ILE A 49 8.54 6.43 -30.23
N ASP A 50 9.73 6.43 -30.83
CA ASP A 50 10.43 5.21 -31.25
C ASP A 50 10.67 4.25 -30.06
N PRO A 51 10.38 2.93 -30.22
CA PRO A 51 10.49 1.96 -29.12
C PRO A 51 11.86 1.88 -28.46
N ASP A 52 12.96 1.96 -29.22
CA ASP A 52 14.32 1.92 -28.65
C ASP A 52 14.55 3.15 -27.74
N THR A 53 14.01 4.30 -28.13
CA THR A 53 14.05 5.53 -27.31
C THR A 53 13.21 5.40 -26.03
N ILE A 54 12.06 4.71 -26.09
CA ILE A 54 11.24 4.43 -24.90
C ILE A 54 12.00 3.50 -23.95
N ASP A 55 12.64 2.45 -24.46
CA ASP A 55 13.42 1.50 -23.67
C ASP A 55 14.59 2.19 -22.95
N ASP A 56 15.33 3.06 -23.65
CA ASP A 56 16.38 3.87 -23.05
C ASP A 56 15.85 4.80 -21.94
N ALA A 57 14.70 5.42 -22.17
CA ALA A 57 14.03 6.27 -21.19
C ALA A 57 13.57 5.50 -19.94
N VAL A 58 12.97 4.34 -20.14
CA VAL A 58 12.56 3.43 -19.07
C VAL A 58 13.77 2.96 -18.28
N MET A 59 14.88 2.58 -18.94
CA MET A 59 16.11 2.17 -18.28
C MET A 59 16.66 3.28 -17.37
N VAL A 60 16.68 4.53 -17.85
CA VAL A 60 17.10 5.70 -17.08
C VAL A 60 16.20 5.98 -15.88
N MET A 61 14.88 5.87 -16.03
CA MET A 61 13.97 6.04 -14.89
C MET A 61 14.09 4.89 -13.89
N ASN A 62 14.29 3.68 -14.39
CA ASN A 62 14.43 2.49 -13.56
C ASN A 62 15.75 2.52 -12.76
N SER A 63 16.77 3.26 -13.20
CA SER A 63 18.05 3.37 -12.49
C SER A 63 17.93 4.00 -11.10
N VAL A 64 16.90 4.82 -10.85
CA VAL A 64 16.67 5.45 -9.54
C VAL A 64 15.71 4.67 -8.64
N ARG A 65 15.20 3.52 -9.09
CA ARG A 65 14.27 2.66 -8.33
C ARG A 65 14.73 2.45 -6.90
N SER A 66 15.98 2.01 -6.72
CA SER A 66 16.53 1.74 -5.40
C SER A 66 16.49 3.00 -4.52
N ASP A 67 16.84 4.17 -5.05
CA ASP A 67 16.85 5.42 -4.28
C ASP A 67 15.45 5.86 -3.82
N ILE A 68 14.42 5.58 -4.62
CA ILE A 68 13.02 5.91 -4.30
C ILE A 68 12.34 4.86 -3.41
N THR A 69 12.70 3.58 -3.51
CA THR A 69 12.09 2.50 -2.69
C THR A 69 12.86 2.22 -1.39
N THR A 70 14.14 2.59 -1.30
CA THR A 70 14.99 2.28 -0.12
C THR A 70 14.39 2.79 1.19
N GLY A 71 13.75 3.96 1.17
CA GLY A 71 13.13 4.52 2.38
C GLY A 71 12.12 3.55 2.99
N PHE A 72 11.17 3.09 2.18
CA PHE A 72 10.17 2.11 2.59
C PHE A 72 10.81 0.78 2.98
N ALA A 73 11.71 0.23 2.16
CA ALA A 73 12.35 -1.06 2.41
C ALA A 73 13.13 -1.08 3.74
N LEU A 74 13.88 -0.02 4.04
CA LEU A 74 14.63 0.09 5.29
C LEU A 74 13.69 0.21 6.49
N ARG A 75 12.62 1.00 6.38
CA ARG A 75 11.64 1.11 7.47
C ARG A 75 10.90 -0.19 7.72
N ARG A 76 10.59 -0.94 6.66
CA ARG A 76 10.03 -2.30 6.75
C ARG A 76 10.94 -3.24 7.52
N GLU A 77 12.22 -3.28 7.17
CA GLU A 77 13.21 -4.11 7.87
C GLU A 77 13.37 -3.71 9.35
N LEU A 78 13.38 -2.41 9.65
CA LEU A 78 13.49 -1.89 11.01
C LEU A 78 12.26 -2.22 11.87
N ALA A 79 11.06 -2.09 11.30
CA ALA A 79 9.81 -2.47 11.97
C ALA A 79 9.76 -3.98 12.26
N GLN A 80 10.09 -4.81 11.27
CA GLN A 80 10.12 -6.28 11.43
C GLN A 80 11.10 -6.73 12.51
N LYS A 81 12.25 -6.06 12.65
CA LYS A 81 13.23 -6.37 13.70
C LYS A 81 12.73 -6.07 15.12
N ARG A 82 11.85 -5.09 15.28
CA ARG A 82 11.30 -4.67 16.58
C ARG A 82 10.17 -5.58 17.06
N ASP A 83 9.32 -6.02 16.15
CA ASP A 83 8.24 -6.98 16.45
C ASP A 83 8.77 -8.29 17.08
N GLY A 84 10.00 -8.67 16.74
CA GLY A 84 10.68 -9.83 17.34
C GLY A 84 11.46 -9.58 18.64
N GLN A 85 11.64 -8.32 19.07
CA GLN A 85 12.55 -7.95 20.18
C GLN A 85 11.85 -7.28 21.36
N ASP A 86 10.78 -6.50 21.12
CA ASP A 86 10.18 -5.65 22.14
C ASP A 86 8.91 -6.29 22.73
N GLY A 87 9.13 -7.29 23.60
CA GLY A 87 8.10 -7.71 24.54
C GLY A 87 7.79 -6.56 25.51
N GLU A 88 6.65 -5.91 25.30
CA GLU A 88 5.89 -4.96 26.16
C GLU A 88 5.64 -3.55 25.57
N ASP A 89 6.42 -3.06 24.58
CA ASP A 89 6.13 -1.80 23.85
C ASP A 89 5.42 -2.08 22.51
N GLN A 90 4.20 -2.61 22.59
CA GLN A 90 3.39 -2.91 21.41
C GLN A 90 2.98 -1.63 20.67
N LEU A 91 2.92 -1.70 19.33
CA LEU A 91 2.36 -0.63 18.50
C LEU A 91 0.95 -0.23 18.95
N PHE A 92 0.17 -1.18 19.46
CA PHE A 92 -1.12 -0.92 20.12
C PHE A 92 -1.01 0.10 21.27
N SER A 93 -0.03 -0.03 22.17
CA SER A 93 0.20 0.91 23.27
C SER A 93 0.60 2.30 22.75
N ARG A 94 1.45 2.35 21.72
CA ARG A 94 1.89 3.60 21.07
C ARG A 94 0.80 4.32 20.30
N LEU A 95 -0.19 3.57 19.80
CA LEU A 95 -1.40 4.14 19.24
C LEU A 95 -2.37 4.65 20.31
N GLY A 96 -2.07 4.53 21.60
CA GLY A 96 -2.95 4.98 22.69
C GLY A 96 -3.93 3.89 23.17
N GLY A 97 -3.63 2.62 22.91
CA GLY A 97 -4.47 1.50 23.31
C GLY A 97 -5.85 1.53 22.63
N LEU A 98 -6.89 1.08 23.34
CA LEU A 98 -8.23 0.97 22.78
C LEU A 98 -8.80 2.32 22.32
N GLU A 99 -8.63 3.37 23.13
CA GLU A 99 -9.19 4.70 22.82
C GLU A 99 -8.53 5.29 21.58
N GLY A 100 -7.20 5.20 21.48
CA GLY A 100 -6.50 5.74 20.32
C GLY A 100 -6.73 4.94 19.04
N VAL A 101 -6.92 3.62 19.12
CA VAL A 101 -7.35 2.83 17.95
C VAL A 101 -8.77 3.21 17.51
N ASP A 102 -9.71 3.43 18.44
CA ASP A 102 -11.07 3.88 18.10
C ASP A 102 -11.07 5.27 17.45
N GLU A 103 -10.27 6.19 17.97
CA GLU A 103 -10.06 7.52 17.39
C GLU A 103 -9.49 7.42 15.96
N PHE A 104 -8.45 6.62 15.78
CA PHE A 104 -7.83 6.36 14.47
C PHE A 104 -8.85 5.79 13.47
N VAL A 105 -9.58 4.73 13.83
CA VAL A 105 -10.57 4.11 12.94
C VAL A 105 -11.69 5.10 12.60
N THR A 106 -12.16 5.87 13.58
CA THR A 106 -13.13 6.93 13.33
C THR A 106 -12.62 7.93 12.30
N ARG A 107 -11.38 8.39 12.45
CA ARG A 107 -10.74 9.34 11.54
C ARG A 107 -10.48 8.75 10.14
N LEU A 108 -10.10 7.48 10.08
CA LEU A 108 -9.90 6.76 8.82
C LEU A 108 -11.18 6.74 7.99
N TYR A 109 -12.30 6.38 8.61
CA TYR A 109 -13.56 6.30 7.89
C TYR A 109 -14.12 7.67 7.47
N GLU A 110 -13.88 8.71 8.27
CA GLU A 110 -14.15 10.08 7.84
C GLU A 110 -13.39 10.46 6.56
N CYS A 111 -12.16 9.96 6.39
CA CYS A 111 -11.40 10.14 5.17
C CYS A 111 -11.95 9.29 4.02
N VAL A 112 -12.25 8.01 4.28
CA VAL A 112 -12.77 7.05 3.29
C VAL A 112 -14.10 7.51 2.69
N GLU A 113 -15.03 7.99 3.51
CA GLU A 113 -16.34 8.48 3.04
C GLU A 113 -16.22 9.67 2.08
N ARG A 114 -15.15 10.47 2.22
CA ARG A 114 -14.88 11.65 1.37
C ARG A 114 -14.02 11.33 0.15
N ASP A 115 -13.40 10.14 0.11
CA ASP A 115 -12.55 9.72 -1.00
C ASP A 115 -13.38 9.07 -2.11
N ARG A 116 -13.47 9.73 -3.26
CA ARG A 116 -14.25 9.24 -4.42
C ARG A 116 -13.73 7.93 -5.00
N ARG A 117 -12.48 7.54 -4.71
CA ARG A 117 -11.87 6.29 -5.18
C ARG A 117 -12.35 5.10 -4.36
N LEU A 118 -12.72 5.34 -3.09
CA LEU A 118 -13.03 4.28 -2.12
C LEU A 118 -14.46 4.29 -1.63
N ASN A 119 -15.11 5.45 -1.52
CA ASN A 119 -16.39 5.59 -0.84
C ASN A 119 -17.49 4.66 -1.38
N GLN A 120 -17.44 4.30 -2.66
CA GLN A 120 -18.37 3.37 -3.31
C GLN A 120 -18.40 1.99 -2.63
N PHE A 121 -17.26 1.51 -2.10
CA PHE A 121 -17.16 0.22 -1.41
C PHE A 121 -17.75 0.26 0.01
N PHE A 122 -17.96 1.46 0.56
CA PHE A 122 -18.35 1.68 1.96
C PHE A 122 -19.76 2.29 2.09
N THR A 123 -20.62 2.12 1.08
CA THR A 123 -21.99 2.65 1.10
C THR A 123 -22.98 1.73 1.84
N GLY A 124 -24.01 2.31 2.46
CA GLY A 124 -25.16 1.59 3.02
C GLY A 124 -25.13 1.32 4.52
N ALA A 125 -26.09 0.51 4.99
CA ALA A 125 -26.40 0.31 6.42
C ALA A 125 -25.34 -0.46 7.23
N LYS A 126 -24.25 -0.92 6.59
CA LYS A 126 -23.24 -1.79 7.21
C LYS A 126 -22.01 -1.06 7.74
N LEU A 127 -21.86 0.25 7.48
CA LEU A 127 -20.62 0.96 7.82
C LEU A 127 -20.25 0.85 9.30
N LYS A 128 -21.23 0.90 10.21
CA LYS A 128 -20.99 0.70 11.65
C LYS A 128 -20.42 -0.69 11.96
N ALA A 129 -20.92 -1.73 11.30
CA ALA A 129 -20.42 -3.09 11.47
C ALA A 129 -19.01 -3.26 10.88
N ILE A 130 -18.73 -2.62 9.73
CA ILE A 130 -17.39 -2.63 9.12
C ILE A 130 -16.38 -1.92 10.03
N LYS A 131 -16.74 -0.73 10.56
CA LYS A 131 -15.92 -0.01 11.55
C LYS A 131 -15.57 -0.89 12.74
N GLN A 132 -16.56 -1.53 13.36
CA GLN A 132 -16.32 -2.41 14.51
C GLN A 132 -15.41 -3.59 14.15
N ALA A 133 -15.72 -4.32 13.07
CA ALA A 133 -14.92 -5.46 12.65
C ALA A 133 -13.47 -5.06 12.33
N GLN A 134 -13.26 -3.89 11.72
CA GLN A 134 -11.94 -3.38 11.41
C GLN A 134 -11.20 -2.91 12.67
N THR A 135 -11.88 -2.25 13.62
CA THR A 135 -11.31 -1.93 14.94
C THR A 135 -10.82 -3.20 15.64
N ASP A 136 -11.66 -4.23 15.71
CA ASP A 136 -11.32 -5.50 16.35
C ASP A 136 -10.14 -6.19 15.65
N PHE A 137 -10.12 -6.17 14.32
CA PHE A 137 -9.00 -6.69 13.52
C PHE A 137 -7.71 -5.93 13.81
N ILE A 138 -7.74 -4.58 13.80
CA ILE A 138 -6.56 -3.75 14.06
C ILE A 138 -6.03 -3.98 15.47
N ILE A 139 -6.90 -4.01 16.49
CA ILE A 139 -6.48 -4.30 17.87
C ILE A 139 -5.74 -5.63 17.93
N LYS A 140 -6.30 -6.68 17.30
CA LYS A 140 -5.67 -8.01 17.28
C LYS A 140 -4.33 -8.01 16.55
N THR A 141 -4.27 -7.42 15.36
CA THR A 141 -3.06 -7.37 14.53
C THR A 141 -1.93 -6.60 15.23
N LEU A 142 -2.27 -5.58 16.02
CA LEU A 142 -1.30 -4.77 16.75
C LEU A 142 -0.93 -5.32 18.14
N GLY A 143 -1.40 -6.53 18.49
CA GLY A 143 -1.08 -7.22 19.74
C GLY A 143 -1.99 -6.89 20.92
N GLY A 144 -3.01 -6.06 20.72
CA GLY A 144 -3.98 -5.68 21.74
C GLY A 144 -5.02 -6.78 22.06
N PRO A 145 -5.83 -6.58 23.13
CA PRO A 145 -6.80 -7.57 23.57
C PRO A 145 -8.03 -7.58 22.67
N SER A 146 -8.04 -8.44 21.65
CA SER A 146 -9.18 -8.62 20.75
C SER A 146 -9.39 -10.08 20.37
N ASP A 147 -10.64 -10.51 20.49
CA ASP A 147 -11.12 -11.84 20.09
C ASP A 147 -11.63 -11.86 18.64
N TYR A 148 -11.05 -11.04 17.75
CA TYR A 148 -11.47 -11.04 16.34
C TYR A 148 -11.40 -12.47 15.77
N SER A 149 -12.58 -12.99 15.44
CA SER A 149 -12.86 -14.34 14.92
C SER A 149 -13.66 -14.29 13.62
N GLY A 150 -13.65 -13.13 12.96
CA GLY A 150 -14.32 -12.92 11.69
C GLY A 150 -13.69 -13.74 10.55
N ARG A 151 -14.38 -13.71 9.40
CA ARG A 151 -13.92 -14.29 8.13
C ARG A 151 -12.54 -13.75 7.75
N SER A 152 -11.81 -14.51 6.94
CA SER A 152 -10.51 -14.06 6.45
C SER A 152 -10.67 -12.80 5.58
N LEU A 153 -9.62 -11.98 5.48
CA LEU A 153 -9.65 -10.82 4.59
C LEU A 153 -9.88 -11.26 3.13
N GLU A 154 -9.30 -12.38 2.71
CA GLU A 154 -9.53 -12.96 1.38
C GLU A 154 -11.01 -13.27 1.15
N GLU A 155 -11.66 -13.99 2.07
CA GLU A 155 -13.08 -14.36 1.95
C GLU A 155 -14.00 -13.14 1.90
N ILE A 156 -13.66 -12.07 2.65
CA ILE A 156 -14.46 -10.84 2.69
C ILE A 156 -14.29 -10.04 1.39
N HIS A 157 -13.08 -9.95 0.85
CA HIS A 157 -12.77 -9.10 -0.30
C HIS A 157 -12.90 -9.82 -1.65
N ALA A 158 -12.96 -11.15 -1.70
CA ALA A 158 -13.05 -11.95 -2.94
C ALA A 158 -14.24 -11.58 -3.85
N VAL A 159 -15.33 -11.08 -3.26
CA VAL A 159 -16.54 -10.68 -4.00
C VAL A 159 -16.56 -9.20 -4.39
N LEU A 160 -15.51 -8.45 -4.04
CA LEU A 160 -15.40 -7.03 -4.31
C LEU A 160 -14.44 -6.81 -5.48
N ALA A 161 -14.79 -5.88 -6.38
CA ALA A 161 -13.90 -5.46 -7.46
C ALA A 161 -12.81 -4.50 -6.93
N ILE A 162 -12.13 -4.92 -5.86
CA ILE A 162 -10.97 -4.24 -5.28
C ILE A 162 -9.76 -4.62 -6.11
N THR A 163 -8.92 -3.63 -6.36
CA THR A 163 -7.66 -3.77 -7.10
C THR A 163 -6.56 -3.23 -6.20
N ASP A 164 -5.31 -3.50 -6.53
CA ASP A 164 -4.17 -2.99 -5.76
C ASP A 164 -4.18 -1.46 -5.65
N TYR A 165 -4.62 -0.77 -6.72
CA TYR A 165 -4.90 0.67 -6.68
C TYR A 165 -5.82 1.09 -5.52
N HIS A 166 -6.89 0.34 -5.27
CA HIS A 166 -7.82 0.64 -4.17
C HIS A 166 -7.16 0.38 -2.80
N ILE A 167 -6.32 -0.66 -2.70
CA ILE A 167 -5.55 -0.94 -1.49
C ILE A 167 -4.54 0.18 -1.22
N ASP A 168 -3.79 0.64 -2.22
CA ASP A 168 -2.85 1.76 -2.09
C ASP A 168 -3.56 3.04 -1.66
N CYS A 169 -4.71 3.33 -2.26
CA CYS A 169 -5.54 4.46 -1.86
C CYS A 169 -5.95 4.34 -0.39
N PHE A 170 -6.31 3.14 0.06
CA PHE A 170 -6.70 2.88 1.45
C PHE A 170 -5.51 3.07 2.41
N LEU A 171 -4.33 2.53 2.10
CA LEU A 171 -3.11 2.70 2.89
C LEU A 171 -2.68 4.17 2.98
N GLN A 172 -2.85 4.95 1.92
CA GLN A 172 -2.65 6.41 1.97
C GLN A 172 -3.59 7.09 2.97
N LEU A 173 -4.86 6.65 3.06
CA LEU A 173 -5.81 7.17 4.03
C LEU A 173 -5.48 6.71 5.46
N VAL A 174 -4.99 5.48 5.64
CA VAL A 174 -4.47 4.99 6.93
C VAL A 174 -3.33 5.89 7.41
N ALA A 175 -2.33 6.12 6.56
CA ALA A 175 -1.19 6.98 6.88
C ALA A 175 -1.63 8.40 7.24
N ARG A 176 -2.62 8.93 6.51
CA ARG A 176 -3.20 10.25 6.79
C ARG A 176 -3.93 10.29 8.11
N ALA A 177 -4.80 9.32 8.39
CA ALA A 177 -5.59 9.29 9.60
C ALA A 177 -4.71 9.18 10.85
N LEU A 178 -3.67 8.35 10.82
CA LEU A 178 -2.71 8.25 11.92
C LEU A 178 -1.98 9.58 12.18
N ARG A 179 -1.56 10.30 11.13
CA ARG A 179 -0.97 11.64 11.27
C ARG A 179 -1.96 12.66 11.82
N ASP A 180 -3.22 12.60 11.37
CA ASP A 180 -4.28 13.49 11.85
C ASP A 180 -4.59 13.24 13.35
N CYS A 181 -4.38 12.02 13.84
CA CYS A 181 -4.43 11.65 15.27
C CYS A 181 -3.15 12.02 16.05
N GLY A 182 -2.15 12.63 15.40
CA GLY A 182 -0.95 13.14 16.06
C GLY A 182 0.18 12.12 16.25
N HIS A 183 0.10 10.94 15.63
CA HIS A 183 1.18 9.96 15.69
C HIS A 183 2.40 10.42 14.87
N ASP A 184 3.59 10.09 15.38
CA ASP A 184 4.85 10.35 14.67
C ASP A 184 5.02 9.46 13.43
N GLN A 185 5.96 9.85 12.57
CA GLN A 185 6.21 9.16 11.31
C GLN A 185 6.64 7.70 11.51
N GLU A 186 7.39 7.42 12.59
CA GLU A 186 7.83 6.08 12.94
C GLU A 186 6.67 5.14 13.27
N THR A 187 5.70 5.63 14.04
CA THR A 187 4.46 4.90 14.37
C THR A 187 3.60 4.69 13.12
N VAL A 188 3.50 5.70 12.25
CA VAL A 188 2.78 5.60 10.98
C VAL A 188 3.39 4.53 10.08
N ASP A 189 4.71 4.54 9.91
CA ASP A 189 5.41 3.59 9.05
C ASP A 189 5.23 2.16 9.57
N GLU A 190 5.44 1.95 10.87
CA GLU A 190 5.26 0.65 11.51
C GLU A 190 3.84 0.10 11.30
N ALA A 191 2.81 0.95 11.49
CA ALA A 191 1.42 0.55 11.26
C ALA A 191 1.12 0.17 9.80
N LEU A 192 1.75 0.84 8.83
CA LEU A 192 1.62 0.51 7.41
C LEU A 192 2.35 -0.78 7.03
N ILE A 193 3.42 -1.13 7.75
CA ILE A 193 4.18 -2.36 7.56
C ILE A 193 3.47 -3.56 8.21
N SER A 194 2.84 -3.34 9.36
CA SER A 194 2.02 -4.35 10.04
C SER A 194 0.67 -4.58 9.36
N ALA A 195 0.27 -3.70 8.44
CA ALA A 195 -0.88 -3.96 7.58
C ALA A 195 -0.57 -5.22 6.75
N PRO A 196 -1.47 -6.23 6.72
CA PRO A 196 -1.22 -7.45 5.97
C PRO A 196 -0.97 -7.09 4.51
N ASP A 197 0.21 -7.47 4.00
CA ASP A 197 0.54 -7.36 2.59
C ASP A 197 -0.51 -8.15 1.78
N ASN A 198 -1.06 -7.55 0.72
CA ASN A 198 -1.88 -8.29 -0.25
C ASN A 198 -1.01 -9.18 -1.16
N ASP A 199 0.33 -9.05 -1.05
CA ASP A 199 1.30 -10.03 -1.53
C ASP A 199 1.28 -11.25 -0.59
N TYR A 200 0.17 -11.97 -0.59
CA TYR A 200 0.18 -13.37 -0.14
C TYR A 200 0.89 -14.18 -1.23
N ASP A 201 2.23 -14.12 -1.23
CA ASP A 201 3.04 -15.16 -1.84
C ASP A 201 2.74 -16.40 -1.01
N GLY A 202 1.82 -17.24 -1.50
CA GLY A 202 1.30 -18.39 -0.79
C GLY A 202 2.45 -19.15 -0.14
N ASP A 203 2.42 -19.25 1.19
CA ASP A 203 3.42 -19.95 2.00
C ASP A 203 3.56 -21.39 1.48
N ASN A 204 4.48 -21.55 0.53
CA ASN A 204 4.97 -22.85 0.12
C ASN A 204 6.01 -23.20 1.17
N GLN A 205 5.60 -24.00 2.16
CA GLN A 205 6.46 -24.56 3.20
C GLN A 205 7.51 -25.56 2.65
N ASP A 206 7.95 -25.42 1.40
CA ASP A 206 9.08 -26.15 0.82
C ASP A 206 10.09 -25.14 0.27
N GLY A 207 11.17 -24.92 1.03
CA GLY A 207 12.21 -23.94 0.78
C GLY A 207 12.99 -24.16 -0.53
N ARG A 208 12.36 -23.86 -1.66
CA ARG A 208 12.99 -23.77 -2.97
C ARG A 208 12.73 -22.40 -3.58
N VAL A 209 13.82 -21.63 -3.67
CA VAL A 209 13.91 -20.41 -4.47
C VAL A 209 13.69 -20.78 -5.94
N THR A 210 12.53 -20.41 -6.51
CA THR A 210 12.33 -20.35 -7.96
C THR A 210 11.62 -19.04 -8.29
N GLY A 211 12.19 -18.30 -9.26
CA GLY A 211 11.84 -16.91 -9.55
C GLY A 211 10.40 -16.63 -9.95
N SER A 212 10.10 -15.32 -9.87
CA SER A 212 8.88 -14.61 -10.25
C SER A 212 8.02 -15.25 -11.35
N PRO A 213 6.73 -15.51 -11.12
CA PRO A 213 5.73 -15.56 -12.16
C PRO A 213 5.15 -14.15 -12.37
N LYS A 214 5.41 -13.58 -13.55
CA LYS A 214 4.71 -12.41 -14.07
C LYS A 214 3.21 -12.74 -14.19
N MET A 215 2.35 -11.85 -13.69
CA MET A 215 0.91 -11.94 -13.92
C MET A 215 0.63 -11.74 -15.42
N VAL A 216 0.12 -12.79 -16.05
CA VAL A 216 -0.32 -12.79 -17.44
C VAL A 216 -1.70 -12.15 -17.51
N MET A 217 -1.79 -10.94 -18.07
CA MET A 217 -3.04 -10.35 -18.53
C MET A 217 -3.59 -11.21 -19.68
N HIS A 218 -4.70 -11.93 -19.45
CA HIS A 218 -5.58 -12.38 -20.52
C HIS A 218 -7.01 -11.93 -20.19
N GLY A 219 -7.55 -11.12 -21.09
CA GLY A 219 -8.84 -10.46 -20.93
C GLY A 219 -10.06 -11.37 -21.00
N CYS A 220 -11.19 -10.77 -20.64
CA CYS A 220 -12.57 -11.20 -20.85
C CYS A 220 -12.94 -12.61 -20.33
N THR A 221 -13.90 -12.70 -19.41
CA THR A 221 -15.31 -12.95 -19.74
C THR A 221 -16.15 -12.92 -18.46
N CYS A 222 -17.28 -12.23 -18.53
CA CYS A 222 -18.35 -12.23 -17.52
C CYS A 222 -18.74 -13.65 -17.09
N LEU A 223 -19.04 -13.87 -15.80
CA LEU A 223 -20.16 -14.75 -15.43
C LEU A 223 -20.71 -14.39 -14.04
N PHE A 224 -22.04 -14.39 -13.97
CA PHE A 224 -22.95 -14.05 -12.87
C PHE A 224 -22.79 -14.92 -11.61
N ILE A 225 -23.25 -14.37 -10.47
CA ILE A 225 -24.24 -14.88 -9.48
C ILE A 225 -24.31 -13.77 -8.40
N ARG A 226 -25.25 -12.82 -8.42
CA ARG A 226 -26.68 -12.84 -8.03
C ARG A 226 -26.94 -13.45 -6.64
N ASP A 227 -27.31 -12.57 -5.72
CA ASP A 227 -27.95 -12.79 -4.41
C ASP A 227 -27.18 -13.62 -3.36
N CYS A 228 -26.72 -12.95 -2.29
CA CYS A 228 -26.82 -13.50 -0.94
C CYS A 228 -26.86 -12.38 0.11
N THR A 229 -28.11 -12.07 0.45
CA THR A 229 -28.57 -11.54 1.72
C THR A 229 -27.90 -12.22 2.94
N ILE A 230 -27.89 -11.49 4.05
CA ILE A 230 -28.06 -11.98 5.44
C ILE A 230 -26.79 -12.31 6.27
N ILE A 231 -26.70 -11.50 7.35
CA ILE A 231 -26.15 -11.69 8.71
C ILE A 231 -24.63 -11.74 8.84
#